data_AF-A0A3D4YM79-F1
#
_entry.id   AF-A0A3D4YM79-F1
#
_cell.length_a   1.000
_cell.length_b   1.000
_cell.length_c   1.000
_cell.angle_alpha   90.00
_cell.angle_beta   90.00
_cell.angle_gamma   90.00
#
_symmetry.space_group_name_H-M   'P 1'
#
loop_
_entity.id
_entity.type
_entity.pdbx_description
1 polymer ?
#
loop_
_entity_poly.entity_id
_entity_poly.type
_entity_poly.pdbx_seq_one_letter_code
_entity_poly.pdbx_strand_id
1 'polypeptide(L)'
;MMDSHASMTNLPDSAEGQAHTPHAEEEHAHPDWSIYWKVALILTLITVGEVWAFYVPSFAASRGFVPTLLFLSGLKFTIVVMFYMHL
;
A
#
# COMPACT_ATOMS: atom_id res chain seq x y z
N MET A 1 -49.39 -49.56 -0.84
CA MET A 1 -49.79 -48.16 -1.09
C MET A 1 -48.58 -47.30 -0.76
N MET A 2 -47.53 -47.31 -1.58
CA MET A 2 -47.39 -46.63 -2.89
C MET A 2 -47.79 -45.15 -2.82
N ASP A 3 -46.73 -44.33 -2.82
CA ASP A 3 -46.55 -43.05 -3.52
C ASP A 3 -47.56 -41.93 -3.27
N SER A 4 -47.18 -41.01 -2.38
CA SER A 4 -47.74 -39.67 -2.37
C SER A 4 -46.61 -38.64 -2.21
N HIS A 5 -46.12 -38.24 -3.38
CA HIS A 5 -45.59 -36.91 -3.69
C HIS A 5 -44.29 -36.47 -3.00
N ALA A 6 -43.19 -36.95 -3.58
CA ALA A 6 -42.12 -36.04 -3.95
C ALA A 6 -42.69 -34.83 -4.76
N SER A 7 -42.04 -33.68 -4.62
CA SER A 7 -42.28 -32.39 -5.31
C SER A 7 -43.45 -31.53 -4.81
N MET A 8 -43.16 -30.66 -3.83
CA MET A 8 -43.26 -29.20 -4.00
C MET A 8 -42.87 -28.47 -2.70
N THR A 9 -41.59 -28.47 -2.33
CA THR A 9 -41.04 -27.34 -1.55
C THR A 9 -39.55 -27.14 -1.82
N ASN A 10 -39.13 -27.27 -3.08
CA ASN A 10 -38.10 -26.36 -3.58
C ASN A 10 -38.82 -25.07 -3.96
N LEU A 11 -39.30 -24.33 -2.97
CA LEU A 11 -39.41 -22.90 -3.17
C LEU A 11 -37.96 -22.41 -3.12
N PRO A 12 -37.41 -21.83 -4.20
CA PRO A 12 -36.40 -20.81 -3.94
C PRO A 12 -37.14 -19.77 -3.10
N ASP A 13 -36.66 -19.56 -1.87
CA ASP A 13 -37.08 -18.46 -1.03
C ASP A 13 -36.59 -17.16 -1.70
N SER A 14 -37.23 -16.85 -2.82
CA SER A 14 -37.08 -15.65 -3.62
C SER A 14 -38.03 -14.61 -3.05
N ALA A 15 -37.89 -14.30 -1.76
CA ALA A 15 -38.69 -13.28 -1.10
C ALA A 15 -37.96 -12.53 0.04
N GLU A 16 -36.65 -12.70 0.20
CA GLU A 16 -35.83 -11.69 0.88
C GLU A 16 -35.32 -10.68 -0.15
N GLY A 17 -36.29 -9.96 -0.71
CA GLY A 17 -36.06 -8.78 -1.50
C GLY A 17 -35.45 -7.69 -0.64
N GLN A 18 -34.19 -7.39 -0.92
CA GLN A 18 -33.63 -6.04 -0.89
C GLN A 18 -33.68 -5.31 0.46
N ALA A 19 -32.71 -5.63 1.31
CA ALA A 19 -31.95 -4.58 1.97
C ALA A 19 -30.47 -4.76 1.63
N HIS A 20 -30.14 -4.72 0.34
CA HIS A 20 -28.87 -4.12 -0.05
C HIS A 20 -28.99 -2.65 0.35
N THR A 21 -28.68 -2.36 1.61
CA THR A 21 -28.19 -1.03 1.95
C THR A 21 -27.07 -0.78 0.94
N PRO A 22 -27.06 0.35 0.22
CA PRO A 22 -25.77 0.89 -0.12
C PRO A 22 -25.13 1.08 1.25
N HIS A 23 -24.26 0.14 1.64
CA HIS A 23 -23.11 0.58 2.41
C HIS A 23 -22.52 1.62 1.47
N ALA A 24 -22.90 2.88 1.74
CA ALA A 24 -22.14 4.02 1.30
C ALA A 24 -20.69 3.58 1.43
N GLU A 25 -19.89 3.88 0.40
CA GLU A 25 -18.45 3.87 0.51
C GLU A 25 -18.12 4.69 1.76
N GLU A 26 -18.12 4.03 2.93
CA GLU A 26 -17.55 4.53 4.14
C GLU A 26 -16.11 4.60 3.72
N GLU A 27 -15.71 5.81 3.35
CA GLU A 27 -14.37 6.32 3.40
C GLU A 27 -13.74 5.75 4.67
N HIS A 28 -13.21 4.54 4.57
CA HIS A 28 -12.05 4.12 5.30
C HIS A 28 -10.88 4.87 4.65
N ALA A 29 -11.00 6.20 4.67
CA ALA A 29 -9.91 7.12 4.76
C ALA A 29 -9.18 6.71 6.02
N HIS A 30 -8.31 5.69 5.89
CA HIS A 30 -7.24 5.48 6.84
C HIS A 30 -6.58 6.85 6.96
N PRO A 31 -6.67 7.53 8.11
CA PRO A 31 -6.13 8.87 8.31
C PRO A 31 -4.59 8.93 8.15
N ASP A 32 -4.00 7.80 7.79
CA ASP A 32 -2.59 7.52 7.62
C ASP A 32 -2.13 7.48 6.14
N TRP A 33 -3.04 7.41 5.16
CA TRP A 33 -2.67 7.41 3.72
C TRP A 33 -1.81 8.63 3.33
N SER A 34 -2.12 9.79 3.90
CA SER A 34 -1.34 11.01 3.70
C SER A 34 0.10 10.89 4.20
N ILE A 35 0.32 10.14 5.29
CA ILE A 35 1.65 9.92 5.88
C ILE A 35 2.48 9.02 4.97
N TYR A 36 1.91 7.90 4.51
CA TYR A 36 2.58 7.01 3.56
C TYR A 36 2.99 7.73 2.28
N TRP A 37 2.10 8.52 1.69
CA TRP A 37 2.43 9.28 0.49
C TRP A 37 3.59 10.23 0.77
N LYS A 38 3.54 11.00 1.86
CA LYS A 38 4.61 11.95 2.21
C LYS A 38 5.96 11.24 2.41
N VAL A 39 5.97 10.10 3.10
CA VAL A 39 7.18 9.28 3.30
C VAL A 39 7.69 8.72 1.97
N ALA A 40 6.81 8.19 1.12
CA ALA A 40 7.16 7.69 -0.21
C ALA A 40 7.74 8.78 -1.11
N LEU A 41 7.19 10.00 -1.04
CA LEU A 41 7.69 11.17 -1.77
C LEU A 41 9.11 11.53 -1.30
N ILE A 42 9.35 11.56 0.02
CA ILE A 42 10.68 11.83 0.59
C ILE A 42 11.69 10.76 0.13
N LEU A 43 11.34 9.47 0.23
CA LEU A 43 12.18 8.35 -0.24
C LEU A 43 12.50 8.47 -1.73
N THR A 44 11.54 8.91 -2.54
CA THR A 44 11.72 9.12 -3.97
C THR A 44 12.68 10.27 -4.23
N LEU A 45 12.53 11.41 -3.54
CA LEU A 45 13.46 12.54 -3.68
C LEU A 45 14.89 12.16 -3.27
N ILE A 46 15.06 11.39 -2.19
CA ILE A 46 16.35 10.85 -1.77
C ILE A 46 16.95 9.96 -2.87
N THR A 47 16.15 9.11 -3.49
CA THR A 47 16.58 8.19 -4.55
C THR A 47 16.95 8.94 -5.84
N VAL A 48 16.19 9.98 -6.21
CA VAL A 48 16.54 10.84 -7.34
C VAL A 48 17.85 11.59 -7.07
N GLY A 49 18.04 12.13 -5.86
CA GLY A 49 19.28 12.80 -5.47
C GLY A 49 20.48 11.85 -5.47
N GLU A 50 20.29 10.59 -5.06
CA GLU A 50 21.31 9.55 -5.13
C GLU A 50 21.71 9.26 -6.58
N VAL A 51 20.73 9.00 -7.47
CA VAL A 51 20.99 8.76 -8.90
C VAL A 51 21.65 9.97 -9.56
N TRP A 52 21.25 11.19 -9.18
CA TRP A 52 21.92 12.41 -9.65
C TRP A 52 23.38 12.46 -9.20
N ALA A 53 23.67 12.14 -7.94
CA ALA A 53 25.04 12.10 -7.43
C ALA A 53 25.91 11.08 -8.16
N PHE A 54 25.33 9.94 -8.58
CA PHE A 54 25.99 8.98 -9.48
C PHE A 54 26.29 9.57 -10.87
N TYR A 55 25.43 10.44 -11.38
CA TYR A 55 25.55 11.02 -12.72
C TYR A 55 26.54 12.19 -12.79
N VAL A 56 27.00 12.71 -11.65
CA VAL A 56 27.98 13.80 -11.57
C VAL A 56 29.40 13.22 -11.40
N PRO A 57 30.22 13.16 -12.47
CA PRO A 57 31.53 12.52 -12.43
C PRO A 57 32.52 13.20 -11.48
N SER A 58 32.39 14.50 -11.21
CA SER A 58 33.21 15.22 -10.23
C SER A 58 32.92 14.80 -8.78
N PHE A 59 31.71 14.35 -8.49
CA PHE A 59 31.29 13.89 -7.16
C PHE A 59 31.63 12.41 -6.96
N ALA A 60 31.42 11.58 -7.99
CA ALA A 60 31.77 10.17 -8.00
C ALA A 60 33.28 9.92 -7.90
N ALA A 61 34.11 10.83 -8.43
CA ALA A 61 35.57 10.76 -8.33
C ALA A 61 36.10 11.10 -6.92
N SER A 62 35.25 11.59 -6.01
CA SER A 62 35.66 11.96 -4.65
C SER A 62 35.71 10.74 -3.72
N ARG A 63 36.67 10.73 -2.78
CA ARG A 63 36.72 9.72 -1.69
C ARG A 63 35.47 9.72 -0.80
N GLY A 64 34.66 10.77 -0.84
CA GLY A 64 33.42 10.92 -0.08
C GLY A 64 32.21 10.24 -0.72
N PHE A 65 32.32 9.70 -1.93
CA PHE A 65 31.21 9.08 -2.64
C PHE A 65 30.65 7.86 -1.92
N VAL A 66 31.50 6.89 -1.60
CA VAL A 66 31.12 5.65 -0.89
C VAL A 66 30.43 5.90 0.45
N PRO A 67 30.97 6.73 1.37
CA PRO A 67 30.28 7.01 2.64
C PRO A 67 28.96 7.76 2.45
N THR A 68 28.83 8.61 1.42
CA THR A 68 27.57 9.29 1.11
C THR A 68 26.49 8.30 0.68
N LEU A 69 26.82 7.32 -0.16
CA LEU A 69 25.88 6.28 -0.56
C LEU A 69 25.48 5.38 0.60
N LEU A 70 26.44 5.02 1.44
CA LEU A 70 26.16 4.23 2.64
C LEU A 70 25.20 4.98 3.58
N PHE A 71 25.40 6.29 3.75
CA PHE A 71 24.52 7.15 4.53
C PHE A 71 23.11 7.26 3.92
N LEU A 72 23.00 7.52 2.61
CA LEU A 72 21.70 7.59 1.92
C LEU A 72 20.96 6.24 1.98
N SER A 73 21.67 5.12 1.85
CA SER A 73 21.12 3.78 2.01
C SER A 73 20.61 3.53 3.43
N GLY A 74 21.42 3.86 4.45
CA GLY A 74 21.03 3.75 5.86
C GLY A 74 19.81 4.62 6.18
N LEU A 75 19.78 5.87 5.70
CA LEU A 75 18.67 6.79 5.90
C LEU A 75 17.37 6.26 5.28
N LYS A 76 17.41 5.79 4.03
CA LYS A 76 16.25 5.17 3.38
C LYS A 76 15.75 3.97 4.18
N PHE A 77 16.65 3.11 4.62
CA PHE A 77 16.29 1.94 5.43
C PHE A 77 15.66 2.34 6.77
N THR A 78 16.22 3.31 7.48
CA THR A 78 15.64 3.82 8.73
C THR A 78 14.24 4.39 8.51
N ILE A 79 14.03 5.17 7.45
CA ILE A 79 12.70 5.70 7.11
C ILE A 79 11.72 4.55 6.84
N VAL A 80 12.12 3.52 6.10
CA VAL A 80 11.28 2.34 5.84
C VAL A 80 10.96 1.59 7.14
N VAL A 81 11.92 1.36 8.04
CA VAL A 81 11.67 0.64 9.30
C VAL A 81 10.78 1.44 10.25
N MET A 82 11.00 2.74 10.37
CA MET A 82 10.26 3.60 11.30
C MET A 82 8.84 3.89 10.82
N PHE A 83 8.60 3.94 9.51
CA PHE A 83 7.30 4.29 8.96
C PHE A 83 6.64 3.10 8.25
N TYR A 84 7.29 2.37 7.35
CA TYR A 84 6.63 1.27 6.61
C TYR A 84 6.42 -0.01 7.43
N MET A 85 7.30 -0.32 8.38
CA MET A 85 7.22 -1.55 9.20
C MET A 85 6.50 -1.38 10.55
N HIS A 86 6.27 -0.15 10.98
CA HIS A 86 5.57 0.17 12.24
C HIS A 86 4.11 0.59 12.02
N LEU A 87 3.63 0.53 10.78
CA LEU A 87 2.25 0.74 10.38
C LEU A 87 1.60 -0.62 10.04
#